data_AF-A0A960TBG5-F1
#
_entry.id   AF-A0A960TBG5-F1
#
_cell.length_a   1.000
_cell.length_b   1.000
_cell.length_c   1.000
_cell.angle_alpha   90.00
_cell.angle_beta   90.00
_cell.angle_gamma   90.00
#
_symmetry.space_group_name_H-M   'P 1'
#
loop_
_entity.id
_entity.type
_entity.pdbx_description
1 polymer ?
#
loop_
_entity_poly.entity_id
_entity_poly.type
_entity_poly.pdbx_seq_one_letter_code
_entity_poly.pdbx_strand_id
1 'polypeptide(L)'
;MASESVAPLLEGGPRGNVYFETVQSGLLAGFTFERILFEKSTEFQHATVVQTEAFGKALFLDGILNSAELDEHIYHEALVHPAMLRARERKRVLIIGGAEGGVLREVLRYGDVEECVM
;
A
#
# COMPACT_ATOMS: atom_id res chain seq x y z
N MET A 1 14.06 24.33 25.62
CA MET A 1 14.48 23.39 24.56
C MET A 1 13.47 23.54 23.44
N ALA A 2 13.88 24.05 22.29
CA ALA A 2 12.97 24.31 21.18
C ALA A 2 12.32 23.00 20.76
N SER A 3 10.99 22.92 20.78
CA SER A 3 10.26 21.81 20.19
C SER A 3 10.61 21.81 18.70
N GLU A 4 11.36 20.80 18.25
CA GLU A 4 11.38 20.50 16.82
C GLU A 4 9.91 20.39 16.39
N SER A 5 9.50 21.23 15.45
CA SER A 5 8.09 21.30 15.07
C SER A 5 7.67 19.91 14.60
N VAL A 6 6.57 19.38 15.13
CA VAL A 6 6.01 18.08 14.73
C VAL A 6 5.42 18.15 13.31
N ALA A 7 5.25 19.35 12.76
CA ALA A 7 4.64 19.62 11.47
C ALA A 7 5.24 18.81 10.29
N PRO A 8 6.57 18.67 10.14
CA PRO A 8 7.14 17.84 9.09
C PRO A 8 6.71 16.39 9.25
N LEU A 9 6.69 15.85 10.47
CA LEU A 9 6.25 14.46 10.73
C LEU A 9 4.81 14.20 10.26
N LEU A 10 3.97 15.23 10.23
CA LEU A 10 2.58 15.11 9.83
C LEU A 10 2.40 14.89 8.31
N GLU A 11 3.33 15.37 7.48
CA GLU A 11 3.26 15.27 6.01
C GLU A 11 3.73 13.92 5.45
N GLY A 12 4.15 12.98 6.31
CA GLY A 12 4.73 11.70 5.89
C GLY A 12 6.09 11.86 5.19
N GLY A 13 6.74 10.76 4.80
CA GLY A 13 7.98 10.79 4.02
C GLY A 13 9.28 10.46 4.78
N PRO A 14 10.41 10.38 4.06
CA PRO A 14 11.70 9.95 4.59
C PRO A 14 12.42 11.05 5.39
N ARG A 15 12.98 10.68 6.54
CA ARG A 15 13.79 11.53 7.43
C ARG A 15 14.98 10.72 7.94
N GLY A 16 16.17 11.01 7.41
CA GLY A 16 17.32 10.15 7.63
C GLY A 16 17.04 8.75 7.08
N ASN A 17 17.18 7.73 7.93
CA ASN A 17 16.91 6.32 7.60
C ASN A 17 15.53 5.83 8.08
N VAL A 18 14.61 6.73 8.42
CA VAL A 18 13.24 6.38 8.84
C VAL A 18 12.23 7.04 7.91
N TYR A 19 11.32 6.26 7.35
CA TYR A 19 10.14 6.75 6.64
C TYR A 19 9.00 6.87 7.64
N PHE A 20 8.44 8.06 7.80
CA PHE A 20 7.33 8.27 8.72
C PHE A 20 6.03 8.40 7.96
N GLU A 21 4.93 8.00 8.61
CA GLU A 21 3.58 8.28 8.16
C GLU A 21 2.73 8.77 9.34
N THR A 22 1.69 9.53 9.01
CA THR A 22 0.61 9.84 9.95
C THR A 22 -0.53 8.86 9.73
N VAL A 23 -0.62 7.85 10.59
CA VAL A 23 -1.69 6.83 10.51
C VAL A 23 -3.05 7.45 10.81
N GLN A 24 -3.10 8.31 11.82
CA GLN A 24 -4.27 9.11 12.19
C GLN A 24 -3.84 10.27 13.09
N SER A 25 -4.77 11.18 13.39
CA SER A 25 -4.50 12.29 14.32
C SER A 25 -3.96 11.77 15.66
N GLY A 26 -2.76 12.22 16.04
CA GLY A 26 -2.08 11.81 17.28
C GLY A 26 -1.34 10.46 17.22
N LEU A 27 -1.30 9.78 16.06
CA LEU A 27 -0.57 8.52 15.87
C LEU A 27 0.33 8.58 14.63
N LEU A 28 1.62 8.45 14.86
CA LEU A 28 2.65 8.33 13.83
C LEU A 28 3.20 6.90 13.81
N ALA A 29 3.54 6.41 12.62
CA ALA A 29 4.36 5.22 12.47
C ALA A 29 5.68 5.58 11.76
N GLY A 30 6.72 4.79 12.03
CA GLY A 30 8.06 4.99 11.47
C GLY A 30 8.65 3.65 11.05
N PHE A 31 9.19 3.61 9.83
CA PHE A 31 9.76 2.42 9.21
C PHE A 31 11.23 2.68 8.88
N THR A 32 12.15 1.93 9.49
CA THR A 32 13.56 1.98 9.06
C THR A 32 13.69 1.40 7.66
N PHE A 33 14.54 2.03 6.83
CA PHE A 33 14.73 1.62 5.44
C PHE A 33 16.18 1.76 4.99
N GLU A 34 16.59 0.89 4.06
CA GLU A 34 17.95 0.86 3.50
C GLU A 34 18.14 1.89 2.39
N ARG A 35 17.16 1.96 1.47
CA ARG A 35 17.21 2.83 0.28
C ARG A 35 15.83 3.06 -0.31
N ILE A 36 15.69 4.18 -1.00
CA ILE A 36 14.57 4.46 -1.90
C ILE A 36 14.85 3.76 -3.23
N LEU A 37 13.89 2.96 -3.70
CA LEU A 37 13.98 2.18 -4.95
C LEU A 37 13.36 2.94 -6.13
N PHE A 38 12.31 3.70 -5.88
CA PHE A 38 11.59 4.48 -6.88
C PHE A 38 10.89 5.66 -6.23
N GLU A 39 10.82 6.78 -6.93
CA GLU A 39 10.08 7.97 -6.50
C GLU A 39 9.56 8.72 -7.71
N LYS A 40 8.27 9.08 -7.70
CA LYS A 40 7.64 9.84 -8.78
C LYS A 40 6.38 10.57 -8.32
N SER A 41 6.31 11.86 -8.61
CA SER A 41 5.07 12.62 -8.58
C SER A 41 4.30 12.47 -9.90
N THR A 42 3.02 12.15 -9.79
CA THR A 42 2.06 12.18 -10.90
C THR A 42 1.13 13.38 -10.76
N GLU A 43 0.20 13.58 -11.69
CA GLU A 43 -0.85 14.59 -11.53
C GLU A 43 -1.84 14.26 -10.38
N PHE A 44 -1.84 13.01 -9.89
CA PHE A 44 -2.79 12.54 -8.89
C PHE A 44 -2.18 12.41 -7.49
N GLN A 45 -0.93 11.95 -7.39
CA GLN A 45 -0.29 11.56 -6.13
C GLN A 45 1.23 11.44 -6.28
N HIS A 46 1.93 11.48 -5.14
CA HIS A 46 3.35 11.21 -5.00
C HIS A 46 3.59 9.75 -4.59
N ALA A 47 4.26 8.97 -5.43
CA ALA A 47 4.54 7.57 -5.18
C ALA A 47 6.01 7.36 -4.81
N THR A 48 6.28 6.66 -3.71
CA THR A 48 7.61 6.24 -3.27
C THR A 48 7.63 4.75 -3.01
N VAL A 49 8.62 4.03 -3.56
CA VAL A 49 8.90 2.64 -3.19
C VAL A 49 10.22 2.60 -2.43
N VAL A 50 10.21 2.00 -1.24
CA VAL A 50 11.38 1.90 -0.37
C VAL A 50 11.67 0.46 0.01
N GLN A 51 12.95 0.12 0.20
CA GLN A 51 13.34 -1.13 0.83
C GLN A 51 13.36 -0.95 2.34
N THR A 52 12.25 -1.27 3.02
CA THR A 52 12.20 -1.25 4.48
C THR A 52 12.98 -2.43 5.08
N GLU A 53 13.48 -2.27 6.29
CA GLU A 53 14.12 -3.36 7.03
C GLU A 53 13.09 -4.36 7.58
N ALA A 54 11.91 -3.87 7.98
CA ALA A 54 10.91 -4.67 8.68
C ALA A 54 9.94 -5.41 7.75
N PHE A 55 9.55 -4.81 6.61
CA PHE A 55 8.46 -5.31 5.76
C PHE A 55 8.86 -5.54 4.29
N GLY A 56 10.16 -5.51 3.99
CA GLY A 56 10.66 -5.65 2.62
C GLY A 56 10.35 -4.42 1.77
N LYS A 57 10.05 -4.61 0.48
CA LYS A 57 9.66 -3.49 -0.39
C LYS A 57 8.30 -2.95 0.03
N ALA A 58 8.21 -1.64 0.25
CA ALA A 58 6.97 -0.98 0.64
C ALA A 58 6.64 0.18 -0.33
N LEU A 59 5.36 0.26 -0.72
CA LEU A 59 4.80 1.35 -1.51
C LEU A 59 4.15 2.37 -0.57
N PHE A 60 4.57 3.63 -0.71
CA PHE A 60 3.96 4.78 -0.07
C PHE A 60 3.32 5.66 -1.14
N LEU A 61 2.08 6.10 -0.91
CA LEU A 61 1.37 7.09 -1.73
C LEU A 61 1.04 8.29 -0.84
N ASP A 62 1.47 9.48 -1.27
CA ASP A 62 1.35 10.73 -0.52
C ASP A 62 1.86 10.60 0.94
N GLY A 63 2.95 9.85 1.11
CA GLY A 63 3.58 9.64 2.42
C GLY A 63 2.90 8.59 3.32
N ILE A 64 1.89 7.88 2.82
CA ILE A 64 1.13 6.86 3.57
C ILE A 64 1.42 5.47 3.01
N LEU A 65 1.75 4.52 3.89
CA LEU A 65 1.98 3.12 3.54
C LEU A 65 0.71 2.54 2.91
N ASN A 66 0.81 2.07 1.67
CA ASN A 66 -0.28 1.38 0.98
C ASN A 66 -0.11 -0.13 1.04
N SER A 67 1.12 -0.62 0.98
CA SER A 67 1.41 -2.06 0.96
C SER A 67 2.89 -2.34 1.17
N ALA A 68 3.16 -3.52 1.74
CA ALA A 68 4.50 -4.02 1.91
C ALA A 68 4.60 -5.52 1.58
N GLU A 69 5.74 -5.90 1.01
CA GLU A 69 6.02 -7.23 0.47
C GLU A 69 5.75 -8.38 1.45
N LEU A 70 5.99 -8.17 2.75
CA LEU A 70 5.83 -9.24 3.74
C LEU A 70 4.39 -9.48 4.21
N ASP A 71 3.50 -8.48 4.16
CA ASP A 71 2.18 -8.55 4.78
C ASP A 71 1.00 -8.24 3.84
N GLU A 72 1.26 -7.77 2.62
CA GLU A 72 0.23 -7.42 1.62
C GLU A 72 -0.77 -8.56 1.37
N HIS A 73 -0.31 -9.81 1.42
CA HIS A 73 -1.15 -10.98 1.20
C HIS A 73 -2.31 -11.05 2.21
N ILE A 74 -2.11 -10.61 3.45
CA ILE A 74 -3.14 -10.61 4.50
C ILE A 74 -4.31 -9.73 4.07
N TYR A 75 -4.03 -8.51 3.60
CA TYR A 75 -5.04 -7.57 3.13
C TYR A 75 -5.72 -8.07 1.86
N HIS A 76 -4.94 -8.49 0.86
CA HIS A 76 -5.48 -8.88 -0.44
C HIS A 76 -6.33 -10.15 -0.39
N GLU A 77 -5.88 -11.18 0.34
CA GLU A 77 -6.65 -12.42 0.52
C GLU A 77 -7.95 -12.16 1.31
N ALA A 78 -7.87 -11.36 2.39
CA ALA A 78 -9.02 -11.02 3.21
C ALA A 78 -10.04 -10.13 2.48
N LEU A 79 -9.58 -9.26 1.57
CA LEU A 79 -10.46 -8.42 0.76
C LEU A 79 -11.17 -9.24 -0.33
N VAL A 80 -10.45 -10.12 -1.02
CA VAL A 80 -10.94 -10.79 -2.23
C VAL A 80 -11.74 -12.06 -1.92
N HIS A 81 -11.18 -12.97 -1.13
CA HIS A 81 -11.72 -14.33 -1.03
C HIS A 81 -13.11 -14.40 -0.39
N PRO A 82 -13.47 -13.62 0.65
CA PRO A 82 -14.82 -13.66 1.20
C PRO A 82 -15.90 -13.31 0.17
N ALA A 83 -15.66 -12.30 -0.67
CA ALA A 83 -16.59 -11.90 -1.72
C ALA A 83 -16.68 -12.97 -2.82
N MET A 84 -15.53 -13.45 -3.30
CA MET A 84 -15.45 -14.43 -4.39
C MET A 84 -15.99 -15.82 -4.01
N LEU A 85 -15.90 -16.22 -2.75
CA LEU A 85 -16.48 -17.47 -2.23
C LEU A 85 -18.00 -17.38 -2.03
N ARG A 86 -18.52 -16.17 -1.79
CA ARG A 86 -19.97 -15.95 -1.58
C ARG A 86 -20.74 -15.75 -2.88
N ALA A 87 -20.08 -15.22 -3.92
CA ALA A 87 -20.69 -14.97 -5.22
C ALA A 87 -21.25 -16.26 -5.83
N ARG A 88 -22.49 -16.21 -6.34
CA ARG A 88 -23.08 -17.33 -7.09
C ARG A 88 -22.44 -17.51 -8.46
N GLU A 89 -22.05 -16.39 -9.07
CA GLU A 89 -21.32 -16.30 -10.33
C GLU A 89 -20.31 -15.16 -10.21
N ARG A 90 -19.11 -15.37 -10.75
CA ARG A 90 -17.99 -14.41 -10.69
C ARG A 90 -17.25 -14.30 -12.03
N LYS A 91 -17.97 -14.44 -13.13
CA LYS A 91 -17.42 -14.37 -14.50
C LYS A 91 -16.81 -13.02 -14.83
N ARG A 92 -17.37 -11.93 -14.30
CA ARG A 92 -16.89 -10.57 -14.52
C ARG A 92 -16.64 -9.88 -13.19
N VAL A 93 -15.45 -9.34 -13.00
CA VAL A 93 -15.03 -8.66 -11.78
C VAL A 93 -14.55 -7.24 -12.12
N LEU A 94 -15.03 -6.26 -11.36
CA LEU A 94 -14.55 -4.88 -11.41
C LEU A 94 -13.74 -4.62 -10.14
N ILE A 95 -12.48 -4.23 -10.32
CA ILE A 95 -11.60 -3.73 -9.27
C ILE A 95 -11.59 -2.20 -9.39
N ILE A 96 -11.80 -1.50 -8.28
CA ILE A 96 -11.66 -0.04 -8.22
C ILE A 96 -10.42 0.25 -7.39
N GLY A 97 -9.38 0.82 -8.01
CA GLY A 97 -8.07 0.98 -7.38
C GLY A 97 -7.20 -0.27 -7.54
N GLY A 98 -6.50 -0.69 -6.48
CA GLY A 98 -5.68 -1.91 -6.53
C GLY A 98 -4.40 -1.79 -7.37
N ALA A 99 -3.84 -0.58 -7.47
CA ALA A 99 -2.73 -0.19 -8.34
C ALA A 99 -1.52 -1.14 -8.36
N GLU A 100 -1.32 -1.88 -7.28
CA GLU A 100 -0.20 -2.79 -7.08
C GLU A 100 -0.41 -4.18 -7.71
N GLY A 101 -1.63 -4.47 -8.17
CA GLY A 101 -2.00 -5.75 -8.77
C GLY A 101 -2.27 -6.88 -7.77
N GLY A 102 -2.13 -6.66 -6.46
CA GLY A 102 -2.40 -7.69 -5.44
C GLY A 102 -3.86 -8.20 -5.47
N VAL A 103 -4.83 -7.29 -5.58
CA VAL A 103 -6.24 -7.66 -5.75
C VAL A 103 -6.45 -8.48 -7.02
N LEU A 104 -5.89 -8.03 -8.15
CA LEU A 104 -5.99 -8.71 -9.44
C LEU A 104 -5.41 -10.12 -9.37
N ARG A 105 -4.23 -10.28 -8.75
CA ARG A 105 -3.58 -11.57 -8.53
C ARG A 105 -4.51 -12.55 -7.79
N GLU A 106 -5.16 -12.10 -6.72
CA GLU A 106 -6.05 -12.95 -5.93
C GLU A 106 -7.37 -13.28 -6.67
N VAL A 107 -7.91 -12.33 -7.45
CA VAL A 107 -9.10 -12.56 -8.31
C VAL A 107 -8.80 -13.61 -9.39
N LEU A 108 -7.64 -13.53 -10.04
CA LEU A 108 -7.26 -14.43 -11.13
C LEU A 108 -6.94 -15.86 -10.66
N ARG A 109 -6.96 -16.16 -9.36
CA ARG A 109 -6.91 -17.54 -8.85
C ARG A 109 -8.19 -18.33 -9.13
N TYR A 110 -9.30 -17.64 -9.41
CA TYR A 110 -10.58 -18.27 -9.70
C TYR A 110 -10.74 -18.51 -11.20
N GLY A 111 -10.56 -19.76 -11.63
CA GLY A 111 -10.54 -20.14 -13.06
C GLY A 111 -11.85 -19.97 -13.82
N ASP A 112 -12.94 -19.63 -13.13
CA ASP A 112 -14.24 -19.28 -13.71
C ASP A 112 -14.44 -17.76 -13.94
N VAL A 113 -13.43 -16.94 -13.61
CA VAL A 113 -13.38 -15.53 -14.02
C VAL A 113 -13.03 -15.46 -15.50
N GLU A 114 -13.88 -14.81 -16.29
CA GLU A 114 -13.71 -14.61 -17.73
C GLU A 114 -13.19 -13.21 -18.06
N GLU A 115 -13.54 -12.21 -17.25
CA GLU A 115 -13.14 -10.81 -17.42
C GLU A 115 -12.85 -10.17 -16.05
N CYS A 116 -11.73 -9.46 -15.95
CA CYS A 116 -11.41 -8.62 -14.80
C CYS A 116 -10.94 -7.25 -15.29
N VAL A 117 -11.64 -6.20 -14.89
CA VAL A 117 -11.32 -4.80 -15.23
C VAL A 117 -10.81 -4.11 -13.98
N MET A 118 -9.73 -3.36 -14.11
CA MET A 118 -9.12 -2.53 -13.06
C MET A 118 -8.92 -1.10 -13.58
#